data_AF-A0A7Y8M406-F1
#
_entry.id   AF-A0A7Y8M406-F1
#
_cell.length_a   1.000
_cell.length_b   1.000
_cell.length_c   1.000
_cell.angle_alpha   90.00
_cell.angle_beta   90.00
_cell.angle_gamma   90.00
#
_symmetry.space_group_name_H-M   'P 1'
#
loop_
_entity.id
_entity.type
_entity.pdbx_description
1 polymer ?
#
loop_
_entity_poly.entity_id
_entity_poly.type
_entity_poly.pdbx_seq_one_letter_code
_entity_poly.pdbx_strand_id
1 'polypeptide(L)' 'MNLDWTEYINHTLNITMHENYGATKDPKSEQPLYEIVFKTGKLVDAFDDGLLLETDREGQAVGIFVPFSSIKCVEIFDF' A
#
# COMPACT_ATOMS: atom_id res chain seq x y z
N MET A 1 -12.55 4.68 -5.60
CA MET A 1 -11.75 5.90 -5.80
C MET A 1 -11.78 6.20 -7.29
N ASN A 2 -12.31 7.34 -7.72
CA ASN A 2 -12.48 7.67 -9.14
C ASN A 2 -11.30 8.51 -9.63
N LEU A 3 -10.10 7.91 -9.62
CA LEU A 3 -8.88 8.48 -10.17
C LEU A 3 -8.45 7.61 -11.35
N ASP A 4 -8.03 8.23 -12.44
CA ASP A 4 -7.38 7.50 -13.52
C ASP A 4 -5.92 7.25 -13.13
N TRP A 5 -5.64 6.05 -12.63
CA TRP A 5 -4.31 5.67 -12.16
C TRP A 5 -3.28 5.55 -13.27
N THR A 6 -3.73 5.48 -14.53
CA THR A 6 -2.81 5.40 -15.67
C THR A 6 -2.02 6.70 -15.86
N GLU A 7 -2.55 7.83 -15.39
CA GLU A 7 -1.85 9.13 -15.40
C GLU A 7 -0.63 9.14 -14.45
N TYR A 8 -0.61 8.26 -13.46
CA TYR A 8 0.42 8.23 -12.41
C TYR A 8 1.41 7.07 -12.57
N ILE A 9 1.37 6.32 -13.68
CA ILE A 9 2.39 5.30 -13.95
C ILE A 9 3.78 5.95 -13.92
N ASN A 10 4.75 5.24 -13.35
CA ASN A 10 6.11 5.65 -13.03
C ASN A 10 6.28 6.66 -11.88
N HIS A 11 5.20 7.11 -11.24
CA HIS A 11 5.31 7.94 -10.03
C HIS A 11 5.54 7.08 -8.79
N THR A 12 6.21 7.65 -7.79
CA THR A 12 6.35 6.97 -6.49
C THR A 12 5.09 7.18 -5.68
N LEU A 13 4.53 6.09 -5.16
CA LEU A 13 3.37 6.11 -4.29
C LEU A 13 3.77 5.71 -2.87
N ASN A 14 3.24 6.43 -1.87
CA ASN A 14 3.11 5.91 -0.52
C ASN A 14 1.65 5.55 -0.28
N ILE A 15 1.41 4.29 0.07
CA ILE A 15 0.09 3.76 0.35
C ILE A 15 -0.02 3.45 1.84
N THR A 16 -0.96 4.11 2.50
CA THR A 16 -1.41 3.73 3.84
C THR A 16 -2.55 2.72 3.67
N MET A 17 -2.37 1.52 4.21
CA MET A 17 -3.39 0.48 4.15
C MET A 17 -4.40 0.66 5.29
N HIS A 18 -5.61 0.14 5.10
CA HIS A 18 -6.54 -0.06 6.21
C HIS A 18 -5.84 -0.89 7.30
N GLU A 19 -6.16 -0.58 8.55
CA GLU A 19 -5.62 -1.30 9.70
C GLU A 19 -5.91 -2.79 9.53
N ASN A 20 -4.87 -3.59 9.34
CA ASN A 20 -5.04 -5.03 9.28
C ASN A 20 -5.32 -5.51 10.70
N TYR A 21 -6.50 -6.10 10.91
CA TYR A 21 -6.81 -6.84 12.14
C TYR A 21 -5.84 -8.02 12.21
N GLY A 22 -4.78 -7.89 13.00
CA GLY A 22 -3.75 -8.92 12.94
C GLY A 22 -2.53 -8.75 13.83
N ALA A 23 -2.69 -8.52 15.14
CA ALA A 23 -1.81 -9.18 16.10
C ALA A 23 -2.46 -9.30 17.47
N THR A 24 -2.49 -10.55 17.93
CA THR A 24 -2.75 -11.10 19.26
C THR A 24 -2.87 -10.10 20.41
N LYS A 25 -3.98 -10.23 21.14
CA LYS A 25 -4.21 -9.70 22.50
C LYS A 25 -2.90 -9.36 23.21
N ASP A 26 -2.70 -8.10 23.55
CA ASP A 26 -1.70 -7.74 24.54
C ASP A 26 -2.05 -8.50 25.82
N PRO A 27 -1.16 -9.35 26.39
CA PRO A 27 -1.45 -10.05 27.64
C PRO A 27 -1.71 -9.10 28.82
N LYS A 28 -1.44 -7.79 28.66
CA LYS A 28 -1.69 -6.72 29.64
C LYS A 28 -2.84 -5.78 29.27
N SER A 29 -3.46 -5.93 28.09
CA SER A 29 -4.53 -5.04 27.63
C SER A 29 -5.61 -5.79 26.85
N GLU A 30 -6.88 -5.59 27.22
CA GLU A 30 -8.03 -6.14 26.50
C GLU A 30 -8.37 -5.36 25.21
N GLN A 31 -7.62 -4.29 24.88
CA GLN A 31 -7.88 -3.51 23.69
C GLN A 31 -7.27 -4.17 22.44
N PRO A 32 -7.98 -4.13 21.29
CA PRO A 32 -7.41 -4.58 20.03
C PRO A 32 -6.22 -3.72 19.62
N LEU A 33 -5.13 -4.37 19.21
CA LEU A 33 -3.97 -3.73 18.59
C LEU A 33 -4.26 -3.55 17.10
N TYR A 34 -4.12 -2.31 16.64
CA TYR A 34 -4.23 -1.96 15.22
C TYR A 34 -2.82 -1.70 14.68
N GLU A 35 -2.44 -2.42 13.63
CA GLU A 35 -1.19 -2.16 12.92
C GLU A 35 -1.48 -1.36 11.66
N ILE A 36 -0.80 -0.21 11.53
CA ILE A 36 -0.84 0.58 10.30
C ILE A 36 0.27 0.07 9.39
N VAL A 37 -0.12 -0.46 8.23
CA VAL A 37 0.82 -0.95 7.23
C VAL A 37 1.02 0.11 6.16
N PHE A 38 2.27 0.41 5.86
CA PHE A 38 2.69 1.28 4.76
C PHE A 38 3.32 0.47 3.64
N LYS A 39 3.01 0.81 2.40
CA LYS A 39 3.69 0.31 1.20
C LYS A 39 4.20 1.49 0.39
N THR A 40 5.45 1.41 -0.03
CA THR A 40 6.08 2.42 -0.88
C THR A 40 6.70 1.75 -2.10
N GLY A 41 6.48 2.33 -3.27
CA GLY A 41 7.07 1.86 -4.51
C GLY A 41 6.63 2.70 -5.70
N LYS A 42 7.30 2.48 -6.83
CA LYS A 42 6.94 3.08 -8.12
C LYS A 42 5.70 2.39 -8.66
N LEU A 43 4.66 3.13 -9.03
CA LEU A 43 3.50 2.57 -9.72
C LEU A 43 3.94 2.09 -11.10
N VAL A 44 3.83 0.80 -11.38
CA VAL A 44 4.20 0.23 -12.69
C VAL A 44 3.00 -0.18 -13.51
N ASP A 45 1.88 -0.48 -12.86
CA ASP A 45 0.63 -0.81 -13.55
C ASP A 45 -0.59 -0.55 -12.65
N ALA A 46 -1.75 -0.38 -13.27
CA ALA A 46 -3.03 -0.17 -12.60
C ALA A 46 -4.11 -1.07 -13.22
N PHE A 47 -4.83 -1.79 -12.36
CA PHE A 47 -5.87 -2.73 -12.73
C PHE A 47 -7.21 -2.28 -12.17
N ASP A 48 -8.30 -2.93 -12.62
CA ASP A 48 -9.65 -2.64 -12.15
C ASP A 48 -9.82 -2.84 -10.63
N ASP A 49 -9.01 -3.69 -10.02
CA ASP A 49 -9.10 -4.11 -8.62
C ASP A 49 -7.94 -3.67 -7.72
N GLY A 50 -6.89 -3.07 -8.28
CA GLY A 50 -5.74 -2.63 -7.49
C GLY A 50 -4.58 -2.02 -8.26
N LEU A 51 -3.50 -1.76 -7.53
CA LEU A 51 -2.28 -1.13 -8.02
C LEU A 51 -1.11 -2.09 -7.92
N LEU A 52 -0.24 -2.12 -8.92
CA LEU A 52 1.02 -2.83 -8.87
C LEU A 52 2.17 -1.84 -8.68
N LEU A 53 2.85 -1.97 -7.55
CA LEU A 53 4.06 -1.23 -7.24
C LEU A 53 5.29 -2.09 -7.51
N GLU A 54 6.38 -1.45 -7.92
CA GLU A 54 7.72 -2.03 -7.94
C GLU A 54 8.60 -1.29 -6.93
N THR A 55 9.39 -2.04 -6.17
CA THR A 55 10.36 -1.49 -5.22
C THR A 55 11.60 -2.36 -5.16
N ASP A 56 12.74 -1.78 -4.77
CA ASP A 56 13.95 -2.54 -4.50
C ASP A 56 13.95 -3.04 -3.05
N ARG A 57 14.18 -4.33 -2.87
CA ARG A 57 14.43 -4.94 -1.56
C ARG A 57 15.68 -5.79 -1.66
N GLU A 58 16.70 -5.39 -0.91
CA GLU A 58 17.97 -6.12 -0.84
C GLU A 58 18.60 -6.33 -2.23
N GLY A 59 18.46 -5.34 -3.13
CA GLY A 59 19.00 -5.39 -4.49
C GLY A 59 18.17 -6.20 -5.48
N GLN A 60 16.95 -6.62 -5.10
CA GLN A 60 16.01 -7.30 -5.98
C GLN A 60 14.77 -6.43 -6.21
N ALA A 61 14.37 -6.32 -7.47
CA ALA A 61 13.09 -5.73 -7.82
C ALA A 61 11.96 -6.66 -7.37
N VAL A 62 11.08 -6.17 -6.51
CA VAL A 62 9.92 -6.90 -5.99
C VAL A 62 8.64 -6.17 -6.39
N GLY A 63 7.70 -6.92 -6.94
CA GLY A 63 6.35 -6.45 -7.22
C GLY A 63 5.45 -6.54 -5.97
N ILE A 64 4.66 -5.50 -5.71
CA ILE A 64 3.68 -5.44 -4.62
C ILE A 64 2.33 -5.09 -5.23
N PHE A 65 1.42 -6.06 -5.25
CA PHE A 65 0.03 -5.79 -5.63
C PHE A 65 -0.76 -5.33 -4.41
N VAL A 66 -1.48 -4.21 -4.56
CA VAL A 66 -2.26 -3.58 -3.50
C VAL A 66 -3.72 -3.45 -3.95
N PRO A 67 -4.65 -4.25 -3.39
CA PRO A 67 -6.07 -4.17 -3.72
C PRO A 67 -6.67 -2.84 -3.27
N PHE A 68 -7.54 -2.22 -4.08
CA PHE A 68 -8.19 -0.94 -3.71
C PHE A 68 -8.97 -1.02 -2.40
N SER A 69 -9.58 -2.16 -2.10
CA SER A 69 -10.31 -2.39 -0.84
C SER A 69 -9.43 -2.32 0.41
N SER A 70 -8.10 -2.43 0.25
CA SER A 70 -7.14 -2.36 1.35
C SER A 70 -6.52 -0.98 1.52
N ILE A 71 -6.78 -0.03 0.61
CA ILE A 71 -6.16 1.29 0.59
C ILE A 71 -6.97 2.27 1.41
N LYS A 72 -6.37 2.81 2.47
CA LYS A 72 -6.94 3.90 3.29
C LYS A 72 -6.60 5.27 2.71
N CYS A 73 -5.36 5.45 2.25
CA CYS A 73 -4.88 6.70 1.67
C CYS A 73 -3.70 6.42 0.71
N VAL A 74 -3.55 7.27 -0.31
CA VAL A 74 -2.41 7.26 -1.23
C VAL A 74 -1.84 8.68 -1.34
N GLU A 75 -0.53 8.80 -1.17
CA GLU A 75 0.25 10.00 -1.47
C GLU A 75 1.05 9.76 -2.75
N ILE A 76 0.97 10.70 -3.70
CA ILE A 76 1.65 10.63 -5.00
C ILE A 76 2.80 11.64 -4.95
N PHE A 77 4.02 11.20 -5.30
CA PHE A 77 5.20 12.05 -5.32
C PHE A 77 5.66 12.30 -6.77
N ASP A 78 5.63 13.56 -7.17
CA ASP A 78 6.20 14.08 -8.41
C ASP A 78 7.60 14.64 -8.11
N PHE A 79 8.67 13.97 -8.54
CA PHE A 79 10.05 14.47 -8.47
C PHE A 79 10.66 14.55 -9.87
#